data_AF-A0A256WM53-F1
#
_entry.id   AF-A0A256WM53-F1
#
_cell.length_a   1.000
_cell.length_b   1.000
_cell.length_c   1.000
_cell.angle_alpha   90.00
_cell.angle_beta   90.00
_cell.angle_gamma   90.00
#
_symmetry.space_group_name_H-M   'P 1'
#
loop_
_entity.id
_entity.type
_entity.pdbx_description
1 polymer ?
#
loop_
_entity_poly.entity_id
_entity_poly.type
_entity_poly.pdbx_seq_one_letter_code
_entity_poly.pdbx_strand_id
1 'polypeptide(L)'
;MPVNYLKTFVDLRRSGNALIVKAKPQITNEALSGELTGILRAAHRLSPGEDDDFAINETSIISKSFDSFFNIVAGIGWFIGGFSLLVGGFGIANIMFVSVKERTNIIGIQKAIGAKNYFILTQFLFEAVFLSIMGGITGLLIVFLLSVGVSSATDFSMVLTLGNIWLGIGVSAFIGIVSGITPALRASRLDPVVAMRSLS
;
A
#
# COMPACT_ATOMS: atom_id res chain seq x y z
N MET A 1 -20.16 -13.39 20.04
CA MET A 1 -19.55 -14.64 20.57
C MET A 1 -19.66 -14.60 22.10
N PRO A 2 -20.03 -15.69 22.78
CA PRO A 2 -20.46 -15.64 24.18
C PRO A 2 -19.27 -15.42 25.12
N VAL A 3 -19.42 -14.44 26.01
CA VAL A 3 -18.46 -13.95 27.04
C VAL A 3 -17.94 -15.02 28.02
N ASN A 4 -18.43 -16.26 27.96
CA ASN A 4 -18.00 -17.34 28.84
C ASN A 4 -16.71 -18.05 28.41
N TYR A 5 -16.23 -17.88 27.17
CA TYR A 5 -14.96 -18.47 26.73
C TYR A 5 -13.71 -17.64 27.07
N LEU A 6 -13.89 -16.38 27.48
CA LEU A 6 -12.80 -15.47 27.89
C LEU A 6 -12.32 -15.73 29.33
N LYS A 7 -13.06 -16.51 30.13
CA LYS A 7 -12.75 -16.72 31.56
C LYS A 7 -11.79 -17.87 31.83
N THR A 8 -11.47 -18.71 30.84
CA THR A 8 -10.51 -19.82 31.02
C THR A 8 -9.06 -19.36 30.80
N PHE A 9 -8.85 -18.21 30.16
CA PHE A 9 -7.51 -17.64 29.95
C PHE A 9 -7.17 -16.49 30.92
N VAL A 10 -8.16 -15.96 31.66
CA VAL A 10 -7.96 -14.85 32.60
C VAL A 10 -8.77 -15.11 33.87
N ASP A 11 -8.13 -15.70 34.87
CA ASP A 11 -8.72 -15.93 36.18
C ASP A 11 -8.68 -14.63 37.02
N LEU A 12 -9.71 -13.80 36.86
CA LEU A 12 -9.87 -12.50 37.53
C LEU A 12 -10.15 -12.60 39.05
N ARG A 13 -10.22 -13.80 39.64
CA ARG A 13 -10.51 -13.99 41.08
C ARG A 13 -9.26 -14.12 41.96
N ARG A 14 -8.07 -14.26 41.37
CA ARG A 14 -6.78 -14.13 42.04
C ARG A 14 -6.07 -12.88 41.52
N SER A 15 -6.56 -11.70 41.88
CA SER A 15 -5.80 -10.45 41.70
C SER A 15 -4.66 -10.40 42.72
N GLY A 16 -3.70 -11.31 42.59
CA GLY A 16 -2.35 -11.13 43.14
C GLY A 16 -1.65 -10.01 42.36
N ASN A 17 -0.76 -9.29 43.03
CA ASN A 17 -0.05 -8.12 42.53
C ASN A 17 0.47 -8.32 41.08
N ALA A 18 -0.10 -7.61 40.11
CA ALA A 18 0.40 -7.59 38.75
C ALA A 18 1.60 -6.64 38.66
N LEU A 19 2.77 -7.18 38.29
CA LEU A 19 4.01 -6.42 38.19
C LEU A 19 4.34 -6.21 36.71
N ILE A 20 4.23 -4.97 36.24
CA ILE A 20 4.53 -4.61 34.85
C ILE A 20 6.01 -4.25 34.76
N VAL A 21 6.77 -5.05 34.01
CA VAL A 21 8.21 -4.86 33.83
C VAL A 21 8.49 -4.59 32.35
N LYS A 22 9.31 -3.57 32.05
CA LYS A 22 9.70 -3.19 30.70
C LYS A 22 11.18 -3.50 30.47
N ALA A 23 11.49 -4.23 29.39
CA ALA A 23 12.85 -4.50 28.97
C ALA A 23 13.61 -3.20 28.65
N LYS A 24 14.90 -3.15 28.96
CA LYS A 24 15.79 -2.12 28.39
C LYS A 24 15.87 -2.32 26.86
N PRO A 25 16.11 -1.26 26.07
CA PRO A 25 16.01 -1.30 24.60
C PRO A 25 16.85 -2.36 23.87
N GLN A 26 17.87 -2.94 24.51
CA GLN A 26 18.79 -3.92 23.92
C GLN A 26 18.57 -5.36 24.39
N ILE A 27 17.57 -5.63 25.23
CA ILE A 27 17.31 -6.95 25.79
C ILE A 27 16.04 -7.51 25.14
N THR A 28 16.12 -8.73 24.59
CA THR A 28 14.96 -9.41 24.02
C THR A 28 13.99 -9.81 25.12
N ASN A 29 12.68 -9.83 24.82
CA ASN A 29 11.67 -10.23 25.80
C ASN A 29 11.87 -11.68 26.29
N GLU A 30 12.39 -12.56 25.44
CA GLU A 30 12.74 -13.94 25.80
C GLU A 30 13.86 -13.99 26.85
N ALA A 31 14.92 -13.20 26.68
CA ALA A 31 16.01 -13.12 27.64
C ALA A 31 15.55 -12.49 28.97
N LEU A 32 14.72 -11.44 28.91
CA LEU A 32 14.12 -10.83 30.09
C LEU A 32 13.19 -11.81 30.82
N SER A 33 12.35 -12.56 30.10
CA SER A 33 11.43 -13.54 30.67
C SER A 33 12.18 -14.66 31.38
N GLY A 34 13.27 -15.18 30.78
CA GLY A 34 14.14 -16.16 31.41
C GLY A 34 14.81 -15.66 32.69
N GLU A 35 15.35 -14.44 32.66
CA GLU A 35 16.00 -13.82 33.83
C GLU A 35 14.98 -13.52 34.95
N LEU A 36 13.80 -12.99 34.59
CA LEU A 36 12.71 -12.76 35.53
C LEU A 36 12.21 -14.05 36.16
N THR A 37 12.10 -15.14 35.39
CA THR A 37 11.72 -16.46 35.90
C THR A 37 12.72 -16.90 36.97
N GLY A 38 14.03 -16.77 36.70
CA GLY A 38 15.07 -17.12 37.67
C GLY A 38 14.99 -16.29 38.96
N ILE A 39 14.81 -14.97 38.84
CA ILE A 39 14.69 -14.06 39.99
C ILE A 39 13.43 -14.34 40.81
N LEU A 40 12.29 -14.57 40.15
CA LEU A 40 11.02 -14.85 40.83
C LEU A 40 11.04 -16.20 41.54
N ARG A 41 11.58 -17.25 40.92
CA ARG A 41 11.78 -18.55 41.59
C ARG A 41 12.67 -18.44 42.82
N ALA A 42 13.75 -17.66 42.74
CA ALA A 42 14.63 -17.40 43.87
C ALA A 42 13.93 -16.59 44.99
N ALA A 43 13.14 -15.57 44.62
CA ALA A 43 12.39 -14.75 45.57
C ALA A 43 11.28 -15.53 46.28
N HIS A 44 10.61 -16.44 45.56
CA HIS A 44 9.54 -17.31 46.07
C HIS A 44 10.08 -18.58 46.75
N ARG A 45 11.41 -18.79 46.74
CA ARG A 45 12.10 -19.96 47.33
C ARG A 45 11.62 -21.31 46.77
N LEU A 46 11.30 -21.34 45.48
CA LEU A 46 10.85 -22.56 44.78
C LEU A 46 12.02 -23.53 44.56
N SER A 47 11.81 -24.81 44.85
CA SER A 47 12.85 -25.84 44.73
C SER A 47 13.10 -26.24 43.25
N PRO A 48 14.27 -26.83 42.92
CA PRO A 48 14.52 -27.40 41.60
C PRO A 48 13.55 -28.56 41.33
N GLY A 49 12.56 -28.34 40.45
CA GLY A 49 11.52 -29.33 40.10
C GLY A 49 10.12 -29.03 40.64
N GLU A 50 9.95 -27.95 41.42
CA GLU A 50 8.64 -27.47 41.85
C GLU A 50 7.98 -26.62 40.74
N ASP A 51 6.67 -26.76 40.55
CA ASP A 51 5.92 -25.99 39.54
C ASP A 51 5.88 -24.50 39.91
N ASP A 52 5.91 -23.61 38.91
CA ASP A 52 5.85 -22.17 39.14
C ASP A 52 4.46 -21.76 39.66
N ASP A 53 4.45 -20.95 40.72
CA ASP A 53 3.22 -20.36 41.29
C ASP A 53 2.88 -18.99 40.67
N PHE A 54 3.67 -18.54 39.69
CA PHE A 54 3.52 -17.31 38.94
C PHE A 54 3.42 -17.57 37.43
N ALA A 55 2.82 -16.63 36.70
CA ALA A 55 2.74 -16.68 35.24
C ALA A 55 3.34 -15.40 34.63
N ILE A 56 4.33 -15.56 33.75
CA ILE A 56 4.86 -14.46 32.96
C ILE A 56 4.08 -14.39 31.65
N ASN A 57 3.20 -13.39 31.54
CA ASN A 57 2.47 -13.13 30.31
C ASN A 57 3.21 -12.08 29.48
N GLU A 58 3.73 -12.50 28.32
CA GLU A 58 4.26 -11.56 27.36
C GLU A 58 3.13 -10.92 26.55
N THR A 59 2.97 -9.61 26.66
CA THR A 59 2.12 -8.82 25.74
C THR A 59 2.57 -8.98 24.28
N SER A 60 3.79 -9.46 24.04
CA SER A 60 4.38 -9.72 22.72
C SER A 60 3.58 -10.76 21.90
N ILE A 61 2.92 -11.73 22.54
CA ILE A 61 2.14 -12.78 21.84
C ILE A 61 0.91 -12.19 21.15
N ILE A 62 0.23 -11.25 21.83
CA ILE A 62 -0.91 -10.53 21.28
C ILE A 62 -0.45 -9.64 20.13
N SER A 63 0.63 -8.87 20.32
CA SER A 63 1.21 -8.02 19.26
C SER A 63 1.66 -8.82 18.02
N LYS A 64 2.38 -9.94 18.18
CA LYS A 64 2.81 -10.82 17.07
C LYS A 64 1.63 -11.37 16.27
N SER A 65 0.51 -11.66 16.94
CA SER A 65 -0.72 -12.13 16.29
C SER A 65 -1.37 -11.02 15.45
N PHE A 66 -1.42 -9.78 15.97
CA PHE A 66 -1.88 -8.62 15.22
C PHE A 66 -0.96 -8.30 14.04
N ASP A 67 0.36 -8.33 14.22
CA ASP A 67 1.33 -8.08 13.15
C ASP A 67 1.15 -9.10 12.01
N SER A 68 0.99 -10.38 12.35
CA SER A 68 0.75 -11.44 11.35
C SER A 68 -0.56 -11.21 10.59
N PHE A 69 -1.64 -10.82 11.28
CA PHE A 69 -2.91 -10.49 10.65
C PHE A 69 -2.78 -9.29 9.70
N PHE A 70 -2.18 -8.19 10.15
CA PHE A 70 -1.98 -6.99 9.32
C PHE A 70 -1.07 -7.27 8.12
N ASN A 71 -0.07 -8.14 8.26
CA ASN A 71 0.78 -8.56 7.14
C ASN A 71 0.00 -9.33 6.07
N ILE A 72 -0.92 -10.21 6.46
CA ILE A 72 -1.80 -10.92 5.51
C ILE A 72 -2.72 -9.93 4.79
N VAL A 73 -3.36 -9.02 5.54
CA VAL A 73 -4.24 -7.99 4.97
C VAL A 73 -3.46 -7.07 4.01
N ALA A 74 -2.26 -6.66 4.39
CA ALA A 74 -1.37 -5.86 3.54
C ALA A 74 -0.99 -6.62 2.26
N GLY A 75 -0.69 -7.91 2.35
CA GLY A 75 -0.39 -8.76 1.19
C GLY A 75 -1.56 -8.86 0.21
N ILE A 76 -2.78 -9.07 0.71
CA ILE A 76 -4.00 -9.07 -0.11
C ILE A 76 -4.23 -7.68 -0.72
N GLY A 77 -4.04 -6.62 0.06
CA GLY A 77 -4.14 -5.23 -0.39
C GLY A 77 -3.18 -4.92 -1.53
N TRP A 78 -1.94 -5.41 -1.45
CA TRP A 78 -0.94 -5.27 -2.52
C TRP A 78 -1.38 -5.98 -3.80
N PHE A 79 -1.93 -7.19 -3.67
CA PHE A 79 -2.42 -7.96 -4.81
C PHE A 79 -3.59 -7.26 -5.51
N ILE A 80 -4.64 -6.91 -4.76
CA ILE A 80 -5.84 -6.24 -5.32
C ILE A 80 -5.48 -4.84 -5.84
N GLY A 81 -4.64 -4.11 -5.11
CA GLY A 81 -4.12 -2.81 -5.54
C GLY A 81 -3.36 -2.92 -6.86
N GLY A 82 -2.46 -3.90 -7.00
CA GLY A 82 -1.74 -4.17 -8.24
C GLY A 82 -2.65 -4.52 -9.41
N PHE A 83 -3.67 -5.37 -9.20
CA PHE A 83 -4.67 -5.67 -10.22
C PHE A 83 -5.47 -4.43 -10.63
N SER A 84 -5.90 -3.62 -9.66
CA SER A 84 -6.62 -2.37 -9.92
C SER A 84 -5.78 -1.41 -10.75
N LEU A 85 -4.47 -1.36 -10.48
CA LEU A 85 -3.49 -0.60 -11.21
C LEU A 85 -3.40 -1.03 -12.69
N LEU A 86 -3.35 -2.34 -12.93
CA LEU A 86 -3.31 -2.91 -14.28
C LEU A 86 -4.57 -2.54 -15.07
N VAL A 87 -5.75 -2.73 -14.47
CA VAL A 87 -7.03 -2.37 -15.10
C VAL A 87 -7.10 -0.86 -15.37
N GLY A 88 -6.66 -0.02 -14.43
CA GLY A 88 -6.54 1.43 -14.63
C GLY A 88 -5.61 1.78 -15.78
N GLY A 89 -4.45 1.14 -15.87
CA GLY A 89 -3.50 1.30 -16.98
C GLY A 89 -4.09 0.93 -18.34
N PHE A 90 -4.89 -0.14 -18.43
CA PHE A 90 -5.63 -0.47 -19.65
C PHE A 90 -6.65 0.61 -20.01
N GLY A 91 -7.33 1.21 -19.02
CA GLY A 91 -8.23 2.33 -19.22
C GLY A 91 -7.52 3.54 -19.83
N ILE A 92 -6.37 3.92 -19.28
CA ILE A 92 -5.54 5.02 -19.81
C ILE A 92 -5.09 4.71 -21.24
N ALA A 93 -4.59 3.50 -21.49
CA ALA A 93 -4.16 3.09 -22.83
C ALA A 93 -5.32 3.16 -23.85
N ASN A 94 -6.53 2.75 -23.46
CA ASN A 94 -7.70 2.79 -24.33
C ASN A 94 -8.10 4.23 -24.69
N ILE A 95 -8.17 5.13 -23.69
CA ILE A 95 -8.45 6.55 -23.94
C ILE A 95 -7.38 7.15 -24.87
N MET A 96 -6.11 6.83 -24.64
CA MET A 96 -5.03 7.29 -25.51
C MET A 96 -5.14 6.75 -26.93
N PHE A 97 -5.57 5.50 -27.15
CA PHE A 97 -5.83 4.99 -28.50
C PHE A 97 -6.94 5.76 -29.21
N VAL A 98 -8.00 6.13 -28.49
CA VAL A 98 -9.09 6.95 -29.06
C VAL A 98 -8.57 8.35 -29.38
N SER A 99 -7.86 9.00 -28.46
CA SER A 99 -7.26 10.34 -28.66
C SER A 99 -6.32 10.38 -29.88
N VAL A 100 -5.50 9.34 -30.08
CA VAL A 100 -4.62 9.25 -31.27
C VAL A 100 -5.43 9.12 -32.56
N LYS A 101 -6.53 8.34 -32.55
CA LYS A 101 -7.41 8.22 -33.72
C LYS A 101 -8.10 9.53 -34.07
N GLU A 102 -8.64 10.24 -33.08
CA GLU A 102 -9.28 11.55 -33.27
C GLU A 102 -8.30 12.59 -33.82
N ARG A 103 -7.04 12.55 -33.37
CA ARG A 103 -5.99 13.50 -33.79
C ARG A 103 -5.14 12.99 -34.96
N THR A 104 -5.50 11.88 -35.61
CA THR A 104 -4.69 11.25 -36.67
C THR A 104 -4.39 12.20 -37.83
N ASN A 105 -5.40 12.98 -38.28
CA ASN A 105 -5.23 13.94 -39.37
C ASN A 105 -4.24 15.06 -39.01
N ILE A 106 -4.32 15.58 -37.78
CA ILE A 106 -3.43 16.64 -37.29
C ILE A 106 -1.98 16.13 -37.22
N ILE A 107 -1.78 14.90 -36.71
CA ILE A 107 -0.46 14.25 -36.67
C ILE A 107 0.08 14.07 -38.10
N GLY A 108 -0.77 13.68 -39.04
CA GLY A 108 -0.42 13.54 -40.46
C GLY A 108 0.09 14.85 -41.06
N ILE A 109 -0.61 15.97 -40.81
CA ILE A 109 -0.19 17.30 -41.26
C ILE A 109 1.14 17.71 -40.63
N GLN A 110 1.30 17.54 -39.31
CA GLN A 110 2.56 17.86 -38.62
C GLN A 110 3.74 17.07 -39.20
N LYS A 111 3.53 15.78 -39.47
CA LYS A 111 4.55 14.93 -40.09
C LYS A 111 4.85 15.30 -41.53
N ALA A 112 3.85 15.66 -42.32
CA ALA A 112 4.04 16.13 -43.70
C ALA A 112 4.88 17.42 -43.77
N ILE A 113 4.80 18.26 -42.74
CA ILE A 113 5.60 19.49 -42.60
C ILE A 113 6.97 19.22 -41.94
N GLY A 114 7.27 17.97 -41.58
CA GLY A 114 8.60 17.54 -41.10
C GLY A 114 8.72 17.32 -39.59
N ALA A 115 7.63 17.19 -38.85
CA ALA A 115 7.69 16.85 -37.43
C ALA A 115 8.38 15.49 -37.20
N LYS A 116 9.38 15.48 -36.31
CA LYS A 116 10.11 14.25 -35.94
C LYS A 116 9.21 13.32 -35.12
N ASN A 117 9.36 12.00 -35.33
CA ASN A 117 8.61 10.98 -34.58
C ASN A 117 8.75 11.14 -33.05
N TYR A 118 9.93 11.53 -32.56
CA TYR A 118 10.16 11.77 -31.13
C TYR A 118 9.27 12.89 -30.56
N PHE A 119 9.00 13.95 -31.32
CA PHE A 119 8.17 15.06 -30.86
C PHE A 119 6.73 14.59 -30.57
N ILE A 120 6.16 13.85 -31.52
CA ILE A 120 4.82 13.25 -31.38
C ILE A 120 4.79 12.24 -30.23
N LEU A 121 5.84 11.40 -30.12
CA LEU A 121 5.96 10.42 -29.04
C LEU A 121 5.92 11.11 -27.66
N THR A 122 6.74 12.14 -27.46
CA THR A 122 6.82 12.84 -26.17
C THR A 122 5.53 13.60 -25.85
N GLN A 123 4.84 14.13 -26.84
CA GLN A 123 3.57 14.83 -26.64
C GLN A 123 2.50 13.88 -26.07
N PHE A 124 2.29 12.73 -26.71
CA PHE A 124 1.30 11.76 -26.24
C PHE A 124 1.73 11.05 -24.96
N LEU A 125 3.03 10.82 -24.75
CA LEU A 125 3.53 10.27 -23.50
C LEU A 125 3.31 11.23 -22.34
N PHE A 126 3.55 12.53 -22.55
CA PHE A 126 3.25 13.56 -21.56
C PHE A 126 1.76 13.63 -21.24
N GLU A 127 0.89 13.57 -22.27
CA GLU A 127 -0.57 13.52 -22.08
C GLU A 127 -1.00 12.31 -21.24
N ALA A 128 -0.44 11.13 -21.49
CA ALA A 128 -0.72 9.91 -20.72
C ALA A 128 -0.23 10.00 -19.27
N VAL A 129 0.98 10.50 -19.05
CA VAL A 129 1.54 10.70 -17.69
C VAL A 129 0.74 11.74 -16.92
N PHE A 130 0.36 12.84 -17.58
CA PHE A 130 -0.44 13.89 -16.97
C PHE A 130 -1.82 13.36 -16.52
N LEU A 131 -2.51 12.60 -17.38
CA LEU A 131 -3.77 11.94 -17.03
C LEU A 131 -3.61 10.98 -15.84
N SER A 132 -2.52 10.20 -15.82
CA SER A 132 -2.24 9.27 -14.73
C SER A 132 -1.96 9.97 -13.40
N ILE A 133 -1.13 11.03 -13.42
CA ILE A 133 -0.83 11.83 -12.22
C ILE A 133 -2.10 12.49 -11.70
N MET A 134 -2.94 13.05 -12.58
CA MET A 134 -4.22 13.62 -12.17
C MET A 134 -5.12 12.59 -11.50
N GLY A 135 -5.25 11.40 -12.09
CA GLY A 135 -5.97 10.29 -11.46
C GLY A 135 -5.39 9.88 -10.11
N GLY A 136 -4.06 9.83 -10.00
CA GLY A 136 -3.33 9.54 -8.76
C GLY A 136 -3.57 10.58 -7.67
N ILE A 137 -3.54 11.88 -8.01
CA ILE A 137 -3.85 12.98 -7.10
C ILE A 137 -5.30 12.89 -6.63
N THR A 138 -6.25 12.67 -7.54
CA THR A 138 -7.67 12.50 -7.18
C THR A 138 -7.86 11.28 -6.28
N GLY A 139 -7.19 10.15 -6.57
CA GLY A 139 -7.22 8.96 -5.72
C GLY A 139 -6.65 9.22 -4.32
N LEU A 140 -5.49 9.89 -4.22
CA LEU A 140 -4.89 10.30 -2.94
C LEU A 140 -5.81 11.21 -2.14
N LEU A 141 -6.49 12.15 -2.80
CA LEU A 141 -7.45 13.05 -2.16
C LEU A 141 -8.64 12.28 -1.60
N ILE A 142 -9.18 11.31 -2.35
CA ILE A 142 -10.27 10.44 -1.86
C ILE A 142 -9.81 9.63 -0.65
N VAL A 143 -8.61 9.02 -0.71
CA VAL A 143 -8.05 8.26 0.42
C VAL A 143 -7.85 9.16 1.64
N PHE A 144 -7.37 10.38 1.45
CA PHE A 144 -7.22 11.36 2.53
C PHE A 144 -8.56 11.70 3.20
N LEU A 145 -9.60 12.01 2.41
CA LEU A 145 -10.93 12.30 2.94
C LEU A 145 -11.54 11.11 3.69
N LEU A 146 -11.37 9.90 3.15
CA LEU A 146 -11.81 8.67 3.83
C LEU A 146 -11.04 8.43 5.12
N SER A 147 -9.73 8.66 5.12
CA SER A 147 -8.88 8.50 6.31
C SER A 147 -9.32 9.44 7.44
N VAL A 148 -9.62 10.71 7.12
CA VAL A 148 -10.15 11.69 8.08
C VAL A 148 -11.53 11.29 8.57
N GLY A 149 -12.42 10.84 7.68
CA GLY A 149 -13.77 10.40 8.03
C GLY A 149 -13.81 9.15 8.92
N VAL A 150 -12.90 8.21 8.73
CA VAL A 150 -12.80 7.01 9.58
C VAL A 150 -12.12 7.33 10.92
N SER A 151 -11.10 8.19 10.91
CA SER A 151 -10.38 8.59 12.14
C SER A 151 -11.26 9.43 13.08
N SER A 152 -12.31 10.09 12.58
CA SER A 152 -13.28 10.78 13.45
C SER A 152 -14.31 9.85 14.07
N ALA A 153 -14.54 8.67 13.47
CA ALA A 153 -15.53 7.69 13.93
C ALA A 153 -14.93 6.55 14.76
N THR A 154 -13.59 6.38 14.75
CA THR A 154 -12.88 5.26 15.39
C THR A 154 -11.59 5.74 16.03
N ASP A 155 -11.10 5.06 17.08
CA ASP A 155 -9.78 5.31 17.69
C ASP A 155 -8.60 4.87 16.81
N PHE A 156 -8.86 4.48 15.56
CA PHE A 156 -7.83 4.04 14.62
C PHE A 156 -7.31 5.22 13.80
N SER A 157 -6.10 5.68 14.10
CA SER A 157 -5.46 6.76 13.36
C SER A 157 -4.86 6.24 12.05
N MET A 158 -5.51 6.54 10.92
CA MET A 158 -4.94 6.25 9.59
C MET A 158 -4.10 7.45 9.14
N VAL A 159 -2.77 7.32 9.19
CA VAL A 159 -1.83 8.40 8.88
C VAL A 159 -1.25 8.24 7.47
N LEU A 160 -1.48 9.23 6.62
CA LEU A 160 -0.79 9.38 5.33
C LEU A 160 0.58 10.04 5.54
N THR A 161 1.64 9.25 5.53
CA THR A 161 3.01 9.77 5.58
C THR A 161 3.42 10.36 4.23
N LEU A 162 4.26 11.40 4.23
CA LEU A 162 4.85 11.99 3.01
C LEU A 162 5.48 10.94 2.09
N GLY A 163 6.10 9.90 2.66
CA GLY A 163 6.68 8.78 1.89
C GLY A 163 5.64 8.04 1.04
N ASN A 164 4.44 7.78 1.57
CA ASN A 164 3.38 7.09 0.84
C ASN A 164 2.78 7.95 -0.28
N ILE A 165 2.75 9.28 -0.08
CA ILE A 165 2.31 10.23 -1.10
C ILE A 165 3.29 10.21 -2.29
N TRP A 166 4.59 10.32 -2.03
CA TRP A 166 5.62 10.25 -3.07
C TRP A 166 5.63 8.91 -3.80
N LEU A 167 5.45 7.81 -3.06
CA LEU A 167 5.32 6.48 -3.65
C LEU A 167 4.10 6.41 -4.57
N GLY A 168 2.94 6.91 -4.14
CA GLY A 168 1.72 6.95 -4.94
C GLY A 168 1.86 7.77 -6.22
N ILE A 169 2.50 8.94 -6.15
CA ILE A 169 2.81 9.77 -7.33
C ILE A 169 3.78 9.04 -8.26
N GLY A 170 4.84 8.43 -7.72
CA GLY A 170 5.83 7.68 -8.49
C GLY A 170 5.21 6.48 -9.22
N VAL A 171 4.35 5.72 -8.54
CA VAL A 171 3.60 4.61 -9.13
C VAL A 171 2.65 5.11 -10.21
N SER A 172 1.93 6.22 -9.98
CA SER A 172 1.05 6.83 -10.98
C SER A 172 1.81 7.25 -12.24
N ALA A 173 2.96 7.90 -12.09
CA ALA A 173 3.82 8.28 -13.21
C ALA A 173 4.34 7.05 -13.97
N PHE A 174 4.78 6.01 -13.26
CA PHE A 174 5.26 4.78 -13.86
C PHE A 174 4.19 4.09 -14.72
N ILE A 175 2.95 3.96 -14.22
CA ILE A 175 1.85 3.36 -14.98
C ILE A 175 1.53 4.20 -16.20
N GLY A 176 1.45 5.53 -16.05
CA GLY A 176 1.16 6.43 -17.16
C GLY A 176 2.16 6.28 -18.32
N ILE A 177 3.44 6.10 -17.99
CA ILE A 177 4.49 5.80 -18.99
C ILE A 177 4.23 4.43 -19.63
N VAL A 178 4.07 3.37 -18.83
CA VAL A 178 3.90 2.00 -19.33
C VAL A 178 2.65 1.84 -20.19
N SER A 179 1.52 2.43 -19.78
CA SER A 179 0.27 2.40 -20.54
C SER A 179 0.32 3.31 -21.78
N GLY A 180 1.00 4.46 -21.67
CA GLY A 180 1.07 5.48 -22.73
C GLY A 180 2.06 5.17 -23.84
N ILE A 181 3.09 4.35 -23.58
CA ILE A 181 4.15 4.11 -24.57
C ILE A 181 3.63 3.44 -25.85
N THR A 182 2.73 2.47 -25.73
CA THR A 182 2.18 1.74 -26.87
C THR A 182 1.35 2.65 -27.80
N PRO A 183 0.34 3.40 -27.32
CA PRO A 183 -0.39 4.33 -28.16
C PRO A 183 0.49 5.47 -28.70
N ALA A 184 1.41 6.01 -27.89
CA ALA A 184 2.32 7.07 -28.35
C ALA A 184 3.28 6.60 -29.45
N LEU A 185 3.74 5.34 -29.38
CA LEU A 185 4.53 4.72 -30.46
C LEU A 185 3.72 4.56 -31.74
N ARG A 186 2.43 4.19 -31.65
CA ARG A 186 1.57 4.14 -32.83
C ARG A 186 1.36 5.53 -33.43
N ALA A 187 1.12 6.54 -32.59
CA ALA A 187 0.98 7.94 -32.99
C ALA A 187 2.23 8.44 -33.76
N SER A 188 3.41 8.20 -33.18
CA SER A 188 4.68 8.64 -33.75
C SER A 188 5.11 7.88 -35.01
N ARG A 189 4.48 6.75 -35.36
CA ARG A 189 4.80 5.96 -36.57
C ARG A 189 3.74 6.05 -37.67
N LEU A 190 2.72 6.89 -37.49
CA LEU A 190 1.70 7.14 -38.53
C LEU A 190 2.34 7.67 -39.82
N ASP A 191 1.89 7.12 -40.96
CA ASP A 191 2.27 7.59 -42.30
C ASP A 191 1.39 8.80 -42.67
N PRO A 192 1.99 9.96 -43.01
CA PRO A 192 1.23 11.16 -43.36
C PRO A 192 0.29 10.98 -44.56
N VAL A 193 0.65 10.13 -45.53
CA VAL A 193 -0.17 9.89 -46.73
C VAL A 193 -1.44 9.12 -46.38
N VAL A 194 -1.32 8.13 -45.49
CA VAL A 194 -2.45 7.33 -45.00
C VAL A 194 -3.36 8.16 -44.11
N ALA A 195 -2.78 8.99 -43.25
CA ALA A 195 -3.53 9.88 -42.36
C ALA A 195 -4.40 10.90 -43.13
N MET A 196 -3.96 11.37 -44.30
CA MET A 196 -4.76 12.30 -45.11
C MET A 196 -5.88 11.60 -45.92
N ARG A 197 -5.70 10.32 -46.28
CA ARG A 197 -6.68 9.54 -47.06
C ARG A 197 -7.89 9.08 -46.25
N SER A 198 -7.82 9.01 -44.92
CA SER A 198 -8.98 8.67 -44.08
C SER A 198 -10.08 9.75 -44.03
N LEU A 199 -9.95 10.83 -44.82
CA LEU A 199 -10.90 11.94 -44.92
C LEU A 199 -11.86 11.83 -46.12
N SER A 200 -11.58 10.94 -47.10
CA SER A 200 -12.42 10.70 -48.28
C SER A 200 -13.21 9.40 -48.16
#